data_AF-A0A7X6WU45-F1
#
_entry.id   AF-A0A7X6WU45-F1
#
_cell.length_a   1.000
_cell.length_b   1.000
_cell.length_c   1.000
_cell.angle_alpha   90.00
_cell.angle_beta   90.00
_cell.angle_gamma   90.00
#
_symmetry.space_group_name_H-M   'P 1'
#
loop_
_entity.id
_entity.type
_entity.pdbx_description
1 polymer ?
#
loop_
_entity_poly.entity_id
_entity_poly.type
_entity_poly.pdbx_seq_one_letter_code
_entity_poly.pdbx_strand_id
1 'polypeptide(L)'
;MRETDNNLKNLTKCPLCGTKYNHSQTVILEENNNGTVFHLTCSKCRSAVLAFITENKQGVISLGLSTDLDAQEANFFLKKMPVDKDEVLKIYKYLNNK
;
A
#
# COMPACT_ATOMS: atom_id res chain seq x y z
N MET A 1 -3.19 -26.52 -10.16
CA MET A 1 -3.15 -25.06 -9.94
C MET A 1 -3.96 -24.80 -8.68
N ARG A 2 -3.33 -24.36 -7.58
CA ARG A 2 -3.99 -24.27 -6.27
C ARG A 2 -4.80 -22.96 -6.21
N GLU A 3 -5.96 -22.98 -5.53
CA GLU A 3 -6.87 -21.82 -5.42
C GLU A 3 -6.21 -20.56 -4.83
N THR A 4 -5.09 -20.71 -4.11
CA THR A 4 -4.27 -19.62 -3.56
C THR A 4 -3.73 -18.63 -4.61
N ASP A 5 -3.58 -19.04 -5.88
CA ASP A 5 -3.08 -18.16 -6.94
C ASP A 5 -4.11 -17.10 -7.38
N ASN A 6 -5.40 -17.30 -7.10
CA ASN A 6 -6.45 -16.42 -7.60
C ASN A 6 -6.52 -15.08 -6.85
N ASN A 7 -6.16 -15.05 -5.56
CA ASN A 7 -6.19 -13.83 -4.73
C ASN A 7 -5.13 -12.80 -5.17
N LEU A 8 -3.99 -13.28 -5.68
CA LEU A 8 -2.89 -12.42 -6.15
C LEU A 8 -3.13 -11.88 -7.57
N LYS A 9 -3.90 -12.57 -8.41
CA LYS A 9 -4.15 -12.14 -9.82
C LYS A 9 -4.70 -10.73 -9.91
N ASN A 10 -5.53 -10.31 -8.96
CA ASN A 10 -6.14 -8.98 -8.97
C ASN A 10 -5.15 -7.87 -8.63
N LEU A 11 -4.04 -8.17 -7.95
CA LEU A 11 -2.96 -7.21 -7.67
C LEU A 11 -1.92 -7.14 -8.81
N THR A 12 -2.03 -7.99 -9.84
CA THR A 12 -1.12 -7.95 -11.01
C THR A 12 -1.47 -6.88 -12.04
N LYS A 13 -2.64 -6.23 -11.91
CA LYS A 13 -3.14 -5.20 -12.83
C LYS A 13 -3.51 -3.93 -12.07
N CYS A 14 -3.26 -2.80 -12.70
CA CYS A 14 -3.68 -1.50 -12.20
C CYS A 14 -5.22 -1.46 -12.11
N PRO A 15 -5.78 -1.15 -10.93
CA PRO A 15 -7.24 -1.12 -10.74
C PRO A 15 -7.89 0.05 -11.50
N LEU A 16 -7.12 1.07 -11.90
CA LEU A 16 -7.66 2.24 -12.58
C LEU A 16 -7.71 2.10 -14.10
N CYS A 17 -6.72 1.44 -14.71
CA CYS A 17 -6.64 1.35 -16.18
C CYS A 17 -6.44 -0.07 -16.73
N GLY A 18 -6.35 -1.08 -15.86
CA GLY A 18 -6.21 -2.50 -16.23
C GLY A 18 -4.83 -2.92 -16.74
N THR A 19 -3.88 -1.99 -16.90
CA THR A 19 -2.51 -2.29 -17.32
C THR A 19 -1.82 -3.18 -16.29
N LYS A 20 -1.17 -4.25 -16.75
CA LYS A 20 -0.35 -5.10 -15.88
C LYS A 20 0.82 -4.30 -15.30
N TYR A 21 1.07 -4.46 -14.01
CA TYR A 21 2.27 -3.90 -13.40
C TYR A 21 3.52 -4.60 -13.95
N ASN A 22 4.61 -3.84 -14.10
CA ASN A 22 5.92 -4.40 -14.42
C ASN A 22 6.73 -4.58 -13.11
N HIS A 23 7.71 -5.46 -13.14
CA HIS A 23 8.59 -5.66 -11.97
C HIS A 23 9.46 -4.44 -11.67
N SER A 24 9.78 -3.59 -12.65
CA SER A 24 10.67 -2.44 -12.47
C SER A 24 10.04 -1.25 -11.73
N GLN A 25 8.72 -1.22 -11.57
CA GLN A 25 7.99 -0.15 -10.85
C GLN A 25 7.26 -0.68 -9.61
N THR A 26 7.78 -1.79 -9.06
CA THR A 26 7.35 -2.38 -7.79
C THR A 26 8.43 -2.15 -6.75
N VAL A 27 8.10 -1.51 -5.64
CA VAL A 27 9.01 -1.27 -4.52
C VAL A 27 8.51 -2.03 -3.31
N ILE A 28 9.36 -2.84 -2.69
CA ILE A 28 9.07 -3.49 -1.40
C ILE A 28 9.28 -2.44 -0.31
N LEU A 29 8.21 -2.10 0.43
CA LEU A 29 8.28 -1.16 1.55
C LEU A 29 8.61 -1.87 2.87
N GLU A 30 8.06 -3.07 3.04
CA GLU A 30 8.21 -3.90 4.23
C GLU A 30 8.10 -5.37 3.87
N GLU A 31 8.92 -6.21 4.51
CA GLU A 31 8.86 -7.66 4.42
C GLU A 31 9.20 -8.25 5.79
N ASN A 32 8.25 -8.95 6.40
CA ASN A 32 8.42 -9.61 7.69
C ASN A 32 7.53 -10.85 7.82
N ASN A 33 7.52 -11.46 9.01
CA ASN A 33 6.72 -12.66 9.29
C ASN A 33 5.20 -12.44 9.18
N ASN A 34 4.73 -11.20 9.24
CA ASN A 34 3.31 -10.87 9.13
C ASN A 34 2.88 -10.69 7.66
N GLY A 35 3.83 -10.45 6.75
CA GLY A 35 3.57 -10.31 5.33
C GLY A 35 4.52 -9.34 4.64
N THR A 36 4.15 -8.99 3.41
CA THR A 36 4.91 -8.09 2.53
C THR A 36 4.02 -6.94 2.08
N VAL A 37 4.58 -5.72 2.10
CA VAL A 37 3.93 -4.51 1.62
C VAL A 37 4.68 -3.98 0.40
N PHE A 38 3.96 -3.78 -0.70
CA PHE A 38 4.50 -3.24 -1.93
C PHE A 38 3.89 -1.88 -2.24
N HIS A 39 4.70 -0.98 -2.80
CA HIS A 39 4.24 0.17 -3.55
C HIS A 39 4.32 -0.15 -5.05
N LEU A 40 3.19 -0.03 -5.74
CA LEU A 40 3.04 -0.36 -7.16
C LEU A 40 2.68 0.90 -7.92
N THR A 41 3.59 1.40 -8.76
CA THR A 41 3.31 2.53 -9.65
C THR A 41 2.97 2.05 -11.05
N CYS A 42 1.82 2.47 -11.61
CA CYS A 42 1.44 2.06 -12.96
C CYS A 42 2.21 2.85 -14.03
N SER A 43 2.91 2.15 -14.92
CA SER A 43 3.65 2.76 -16.04
C SER A 43 2.76 3.55 -17.01
N LYS A 44 1.47 3.22 -17.11
CA LYS A 44 0.54 3.83 -18.07
C LYS A 44 -0.17 5.07 -17.52
N CYS A 45 -0.90 4.93 -16.41
CA CYS A 45 -1.69 6.02 -15.85
C CYS A 45 -1.03 6.71 -14.64
N ARG A 46 0.13 6.23 -14.19
CA ARG A 46 0.92 6.76 -13.06
C ARG A 46 0.23 6.72 -11.70
N SER A 47 -0.93 6.08 -11.58
CA SER A 47 -1.56 5.84 -10.28
C SER A 47 -0.75 4.84 -9.46
N ALA A 48 -0.73 5.05 -8.15
CA ALA A 48 -0.05 4.17 -7.21
C ALA A 48 -1.05 3.33 -6.39
N VAL A 49 -0.59 2.15 -5.98
CA VAL A 49 -1.32 1.25 -5.09
C VAL A 49 -0.36 0.73 -4.02
N LEU A 50 -0.81 0.73 -2.77
CA LEU A 50 -0.21 -0.06 -1.69
C LEU A 50 -0.83 -1.45 -1.70
N ALA A 51 -0.02 -2.48 -1.85
CA ALA A 51 -0.46 -3.87 -1.82
C ALA A 51 0.08 -4.58 -0.58
N PHE A 52 -0.82 -5.05 0.27
CA PHE A 52 -0.53 -5.82 1.47
C PHE A 52 -0.82 -7.29 1.19
N ILE A 53 0.18 -8.15 1.34
CA ILE A 53 0.06 -9.59 1.15
C ILE A 53 0.46 -10.26 2.46
N THR A 54 -0.47 -10.97 3.08
CA THR A 54 -0.24 -11.70 4.34
C THR A 54 -0.65 -13.15 4.16
N GLU A 55 0.07 -14.06 4.80
CA GLU A 55 -0.25 -15.49 4.80
C GLU A 55 -0.51 -15.95 6.24
N ASN A 56 -1.61 -16.67 6.44
CA ASN A 56 -1.94 -17.27 7.71
C ASN A 56 -2.45 -18.71 7.50
N LYS A 57 -2.79 -19.40 8.60
CA LYS A 57 -3.29 -20.79 8.55
C LYS A 57 -4.56 -20.98 7.72
N GLN A 58 -5.30 -19.91 7.44
CA GLN A 58 -6.55 -19.91 6.68
C GLN A 58 -6.32 -19.53 5.21
N GLY A 59 -5.11 -19.13 4.82
CA GLY A 59 -4.70 -18.86 3.45
C GLY A 59 -3.98 -17.52 3.27
N VAL A 60 -3.92 -17.08 2.01
CA VAL A 60 -3.31 -15.80 1.62
C VAL A 60 -4.39 -14.72 1.52
N ILE A 61 -4.18 -13.62 2.25
CA ILE A 61 -4.99 -12.41 2.18
C ILE A 61 -4.22 -11.36 1.40
N SER A 62 -4.93 -10.66 0.51
CA SER A 62 -4.35 -9.66 -0.39
C SER A 62 -5.24 -8.42 -0.38
N LEU A 63 -4.70 -7.27 0.01
CA LEU A 63 -5.41 -5.99 0.05
C LEU A 63 -4.66 -4.95 -0.78
N GLY A 64 -5.35 -4.32 -1.74
CA GLY A 64 -4.83 -3.21 -2.53
C GLY A 64 -5.53 -1.91 -2.16
N LEU A 65 -4.76 -0.86 -1.87
CA LEU A 65 -5.26 0.48 -1.58
C LEU A 65 -4.67 1.48 -2.57
N SER A 66 -5.51 2.16 -3.35
CA SER A 66 -5.06 3.27 -4.19
C SER A 66 -4.52 4.41 -3.33
N THR A 67 -3.40 4.99 -3.74
CA THR A 67 -2.74 6.07 -3.02
C THR A 67 -2.17 7.10 -4.00
N ASP A 68 -2.06 8.33 -3.54
CA ASP A 68 -1.33 9.43 -4.18
C ASP A 68 0.13 9.53 -3.72
N LEU A 69 0.50 8.80 -2.65
CA LEU A 69 1.86 8.78 -2.13
C LEU A 69 2.82 8.21 -3.18
N ASP A 70 3.98 8.84 -3.32
CA ASP A 70 5.11 8.20 -3.98
C ASP A 70 5.72 7.09 -3.10
N ALA A 71 6.67 6.33 -3.65
CA ALA A 71 7.27 5.21 -2.93
C ALA A 71 8.07 5.65 -1.68
N GLN A 72 8.68 6.84 -1.71
CA GLN A 72 9.46 7.37 -0.60
C GLN A 72 8.55 7.84 0.53
N GLU A 73 7.49 8.58 0.19
CA GLU A 73 6.46 9.01 1.13
C GLU A 73 5.76 7.80 1.76
N ALA A 74 5.36 6.82 0.96
CA ALA A 74 4.77 5.59 1.46
C ALA A 74 5.68 4.85 2.44
N ASN A 75 6.97 4.71 2.11
CA ASN A 75 7.96 4.11 3.01
C ASN A 75 8.13 4.91 4.32
N PHE A 76 8.11 6.23 4.24
CA PHE A 76 8.21 7.12 5.41
C PHE A 76 6.98 6.98 6.31
N PHE A 77 5.78 7.05 5.76
CA PHE A 77 4.54 6.97 6.54
C PHE A 77 4.28 5.58 7.12
N LEU A 78 4.64 4.51 6.40
CA LEU A 78 4.49 3.13 6.90
C LEU A 78 5.31 2.90 8.18
N LYS A 79 6.46 3.57 8.31
CA LYS A 79 7.39 3.45 9.44
C LYS A 79 7.17 4.49 10.53
N LYS A 80 6.24 5.44 10.33
CA LYS A 80 5.96 6.49 11.30
C LYS A 80 5.10 5.93 12.44
N MET A 81 5.25 6.48 13.63
CA MET A 81 4.36 6.15 14.74
C MET A 81 2.91 6.54 14.40
N PRO A 82 1.92 5.78 14.93
CA PRO A 82 0.52 6.16 14.83
C PRO A 82 0.29 7.57 15.36
N VAL A 83 -0.62 8.30 14.71
CA VAL A 83 -0.99 9.65 15.12
C VAL A 83 -1.55 9.61 16.54
N ASP A 84 -0.96 10.39 17.44
CA ASP A 84 -1.42 10.46 18.82
C ASP A 84 -2.43 11.59 19.07
N LYS A 85 -3.04 11.60 20.26
CA LYS A 85 -4.05 12.59 20.65
C LYS A 85 -3.49 14.02 20.69
N ASP A 86 -2.22 14.19 21.01
CA ASP A 86 -1.60 15.50 21.18
C ASP A 86 -1.27 16.11 19.81
N GLU A 87 -0.87 15.29 18.84
CA GLU A 87 -0.76 15.67 17.42
C GLU A 87 -2.11 16.14 16.87
N VAL A 88 -3.21 15.42 17.15
CA VAL A 88 -4.57 15.82 16.73
C VAL A 88 -4.95 17.18 17.34
N LEU A 89 -4.76 17.35 18.66
CA LEU A 89 -5.07 18.60 19.36
C LEU A 89 -4.22 19.77 18.85
N LYS A 90 -2.95 19.53 18.50
CA LYS A 90 -2.05 20.55 17.94
C LYS A 90 -2.56 21.06 16.60
N ILE A 91 -2.94 20.16 15.69
CA ILE A 91 -3.50 20.54 14.38
C ILE A 91 -4.84 21.26 14.56
N TYR A 92 -5.73 20.76 15.42
CA TYR A 92 -7.01 21.41 15.72
C TYR A 92 -6.82 22.86 16.19
N LYS A 93 -5.90 23.09 17.14
CA LYS A 93 -5.60 24.44 17.65
C LYS A 93 -5.01 25.33 16.56
N TYR A 94 -4.09 24.82 15.75
CA TYR A 94 -3.48 25.57 14.65
C TYR A 94 -4.52 26.03 13.62
N LEU A 95 -5.47 25.18 13.26
CA LEU A 95 -6.49 25.51 12.25
C LEU A 95 -7.58 26.46 12.76
N ASN A 96 -7.87 26.45 14.07
CA ASN A 96 -8.95 27.25 14.66
C ASN A 96 -8.49 28.55 15.33
N ASN A 97 -7.22 28.68 15.68
CA ASN A 97 -6.66 29.94 16.16
C ASN A 97 -6.01 30.66 14.98
N LYS A 98 -6.76 31.59 14.37
CA LYS A 98 -6.17 32.64 13.52
C LYS A 98 -5.36 33.61 14.37
#